data_AF-A0A2V8F6D4-F1
#
_entry.id   AF-A0A2V8F6D4-F1
#
_cell.length_a   1.000
_cell.length_b   1.000
_cell.length_c   1.000
_cell.angle_alpha   90.00
_cell.angle_beta   90.00
_cell.angle_gamma   90.00
#
_symmetry.space_group_name_H-M   'P 1'
#
loop_
_entity.id
_entity.type
_entity.pdbx_description
1 polymer ?
#
loop_
_entity_poly.entity_id
_entity_poly.type
_entity_poly.pdbx_seq_one_letter_code
_entity_poly.pdbx_strand_id
1 'polypeptide(L)' 'MVFRPVDDFPRDLGEFERRFATAEACRLYLAQLRWRDGFRCPRCGGGKAWPA' A
#
# COMPACT_ATOMS: atom_id res chain seq x y z
N MET A 1 5.76 3.13 -15.82
CA MET A 1 5.12 2.74 -14.54
C MET A 1 6.01 1.70 -13.90
N VAL A 2 6.74 2.05 -12.84
CA VAL A 2 7.60 1.07 -12.14
C VAL A 2 6.79 0.51 -10.98
N PHE A 3 5.98 -0.52 -11.25
CA PHE A 3 5.50 -1.40 -10.18
C PHE A 3 6.72 -2.21 -9.73
N ARG A 4 7.42 -1.70 -8.71
CA ARG A 4 8.54 -2.41 -8.10
C ARG A 4 8.00 -3.66 -7.40
N PRO A 5 8.70 -4.81 -7.47
CA PRO A 5 8.32 -6.00 -6.75
C PRO A 5 8.37 -5.69 -5.25
N VAL A 6 7.23 -5.82 -4.58
CA VAL A 6 7.18 -5.85 -3.12
C VAL A 6 7.71 -7.22 -2.71
N ASP A 7 8.88 -7.22 -2.11
CA ASP A 7 9.57 -8.41 -1.61
C ASP A 7 8.87 -9.07 -0.40
N ASP A 8 7.84 -8.39 0.17
CA ASP A 8 7.05 -8.85 1.31
C ASP A 8 5.61 -9.22 0.90
N PHE A 9 5.44 -10.00 -0.16
CA PHE A 9 4.15 -10.63 -0.42
C PHE A 9 3.95 -11.80 0.55
N PRO A 10 2.74 -11.96 1.13
CA PRO A 10 2.44 -13.13 1.94
C PRO A 10 2.57 -14.39 1.09
N ARG A 11 3.23 -15.41 1.65
CA ARG A 11 3.53 -16.66 0.94
C ARG A 11 2.31 -17.58 0.82
N ASP A 12 1.35 -17.42 1.71
CA ASP A 12 0.16 -18.27 1.82
C ASP A 12 -1.10 -17.47 2.18
N LEU A 13 -2.26 -18.00 1.77
CA LEU A 13 -3.57 -17.37 1.98
C LEU A 13 -3.87 -17.09 3.46
N GLY A 14 -3.53 -18.01 4.37
CA GLY A 14 -3.77 -17.81 5.80
C GLY A 14 -2.92 -16.69 6.40
N GLU A 15 -1.75 -16.37 5.84
CA GLU A 15 -0.97 -15.18 6.25
C GLU A 15 -1.63 -13.90 5.73
N PHE A 16 -2.13 -13.93 4.48
CA PHE A 16 -2.90 -12.83 3.89
C PHE A 16 -4.15 -12.53 4.71
N GLU A 17 -4.96 -13.53 5.06
CA GLU A 17 -6.19 -13.35 5.85
C GLU A 17 -5.89 -12.79 7.25
N ARG A 18 -4.78 -13.20 7.88
CA ARG A 18 -4.36 -12.67 9.19
C ARG A 18 -3.84 -11.23 9.11
N ARG A 19 -3.00 -10.92 8.11
CA ARG A 19 -2.40 -9.58 7.92
C ARG A 19 -3.41 -8.55 7.39
N PHE A 20 -4.40 -8.98 6.62
CA PHE A 20 -5.40 -8.13 5.98
C PHE A 20 -6.83 -8.39 6.48
N ALA A 21 -6.98 -8.87 7.71
CA ALA A 21 -8.27 -9.14 8.33
C ALA A 21 -9.20 -7.91 8.39
N THR A 22 -8.63 -6.69 8.37
CA THR A 22 -9.39 -5.44 8.39
C THR A 22 -9.11 -4.59 7.15
N ALA A 23 -10.13 -3.86 6.71
CA ALA A 23 -10.03 -2.94 5.59
C ALA A 23 -8.97 -1.85 5.85
N GLU A 24 -8.79 -1.43 7.10
CA GLU A 24 -7.77 -0.47 7.51
C GLU A 24 -6.36 -1.02 7.34
N ALA A 25 -6.09 -2.25 7.79
CA ALA A 25 -4.78 -2.90 7.63
C ALA A 25 -4.41 -3.06 6.15
N CYS A 26 -5.38 -3.46 5.31
CA CYS A 26 -5.20 -3.55 3.86
C CYS A 26 -4.85 -2.19 3.23
N ARG A 27 -5.58 -1.13 3.61
CA ARG A 27 -5.32 0.23 3.10
C ARG A 27 -3.95 0.76 3.51
N LEU A 28 -3.55 0.57 4.77
CA LEU A 28 -2.24 0.99 5.27
C LEU A 28 -1.10 0.27 4.56
N TYR A 29 -1.23 -1.04 4.36
CA TYR A 29 -0.24 -1.82 3.63
C TYR A 29 -0.13 -1.35 2.18
N LEU A 30 -1.25 -1.23 1.45
CA LEU A 30 -1.26 -0.72 0.08
C LEU A 30 -0.67 0.70 -0.02
N ALA A 31 -0.92 1.55 0.97
CA ALA A 31 -0.34 2.88 1.03
C ALA A 31 1.18 2.82 1.19
N GLN A 32 1.70 1.98 2.09
CA GLN A 32 3.15 1.79 2.25
C GLN A 32 3.80 1.19 0.99
N LEU A 33 3.13 0.25 0.32
CA LEU A 33 3.60 -0.31 -0.95
C LEU A 33 3.69 0.73 -2.06
N ARG A 34 2.65 1.56 -2.15
CA ARG A 34 2.53 2.57 -3.19
C ARG A 34 3.40 3.81 -2.91
N TRP A 35 3.66 4.10 -1.63
CA TRP A 35 4.27 5.34 -1.15
C TRP A 35 5.18 5.11 0.08
N ARG A 36 6.33 4.46 -0.13
CA ARG A 36 7.32 4.17 0.93
C ARG A 36 7.85 5.41 1.67
N ASP A 37 7.96 6.54 0.98
CA ASP A 37 8.53 7.80 1.51
C ASP A 37 7.45 8.87 1.75
N GLY A 38 6.18 8.47 1.78
CA GLY A 38 5.03 9.37 1.92
C GLY A 38 4.23 9.52 0.63
N PHE A 39 2.94 9.88 0.79
CA PHE A 39 2.00 10.01 -0.32
C PHE A 39 2.53 10.99 -1.35
N ARG A 40 2.67 10.54 -2.60
CA ARG A 40 3.09 11.37 -3.72
C ARG A 40 2.29 11.01 -4.95
N CYS A 41 1.52 11.96 -5.47
CA CYS A 41 0.75 11.75 -6.68
C CYS A 41 1.71 11.56 -7.86
N PRO A 42 1.66 10.43 -8.61
CA PRO A 42 2.54 10.23 -9.76
C PRO A 42 2.20 11.14 -10.95
N ARG A 43 1.02 11.78 -10.96
CA ARG A 43 0.58 12.69 -12.02
C ARG A 43 1.00 14.14 -11.78
N CYS A 44 1.01 14.61 -10.53
CA CYS A 44 1.30 16.01 -10.20
C CYS A 44 2.39 16.21 -9.14
N GLY A 45 2.94 15.15 -8.55
CA GLY A 45 3.94 15.22 -7.48
C GLY A 45 3.40 15.71 -6.13
N GLY A 46 2.11 16.03 -6.04
CA GLY A 46 1.49 16.57 -4.83
C GLY A 46 1.46 15.57 -3.68
N GLY A 47 1.78 16.07 -2.48
CA GLY A 47 1.77 15.30 -1.22
C GLY A 47 0.45 15.31 -0.45
N LYS A 48 -0.61 15.88 -1.03
CA LYS A 48 -1.93 15.97 -0.39
C LYS A 48 -2.89 14.97 -1.02
N ALA A 49 -3.40 14.05 -0.21
CA ALA A 49 -4.56 13.23 -0.55
C ALA A 49 -5.85 13.98 -0.20
N TRP A 50 -6.94 13.68 -0.91
CA TRP A 50 -8.25 14.20 -0.53
C TRP A 50 -8.69 13.51 0.78
N PRO A 51 -9.19 14.25 1.79
CA PRO A 51 -9.75 13.64 2.99
C PRO A 51 -10.98 12.81 2.59
N ALA A 52 -11.07 11.59 3.14
CA ALA A 52 -12.19 10.67 2.94
C ALA A 52 -13.42 11.12 3.74
#